data_AF-A0A8T5MN51-F1
#
_entry.id   AF-A0A8T5MN51-F1
#
_cell.length_a   1.000
_cell.length_b   1.000
_cell.length_c   1.000
_cell.angle_alpha   90.00
_cell.angle_beta   90.00
_cell.angle_gamma   90.00
#
_symmetry.space_group_name_H-M   'P 1'
#
loop_
_entity.id
_entity.type
_entity.pdbx_description
1 polymer ?
#
loop_
_entity_poly.entity_id
_entity_poly.type
_entity_poly.pdbx_seq_one_letter_code
_entity_poly.pdbx_strand_id
1 'polypeptide(L)'
;MLKGLKSSLKKESKDKEIFDIVIYGSAVKGKAKPNDVDIAVIFRSGSLRERLDKVQRIKERLDTDLKVDMKGLLLEELFRPEFFGKTGIFLEGFSVFDDKPFSKKIGFEGSTLFTYSLKDKSHTEKVKFNYILSGRGKEGLIKLLEGKHIAPGVIEIPISNSDEFTQLLQRHNIDFKKKNMLKQA
;
A
#
# COMPACT_ATOMS: atom_id res chain seq x y z
N MET A 1 2.09 -2.08 19.16
CA MET A 1 1.58 -0.72 18.87
C MET A 1 0.44 -0.73 17.85
N LEU A 2 0.69 -1.00 16.54
CA LEU A 2 -0.37 -1.00 15.51
C LEU A 2 -1.56 -1.95 15.79
N LYS A 3 -1.33 -3.09 16.47
CA LYS A 3 -2.41 -4.02 16.85
C LYS A 3 -3.46 -3.40 17.80
N GLY A 4 -3.02 -2.59 18.78
CA GLY A 4 -3.92 -1.90 19.72
C GLY A 4 -4.77 -0.85 19.02
N LEU A 5 -4.12 -0.02 18.18
CA LEU A 5 -4.79 0.97 17.34
C LEU A 5 -5.85 0.33 16.43
N LYS A 6 -5.49 -0.75 15.70
CA LYS A 6 -6.43 -1.49 14.84
C LYS A 6 -7.62 -2.03 15.63
N SER A 7 -7.40 -2.58 16.82
CA SER A 7 -8.47 -3.11 17.68
C SER A 7 -9.46 -2.02 18.10
N SER A 8 -8.97 -0.85 18.51
CA SER A 8 -9.82 0.30 18.87
C SER A 8 -10.65 0.79 17.69
N LEU A 9 -10.04 0.96 16.52
CA LEU A 9 -10.72 1.41 15.30
C LEU A 9 -11.74 0.38 14.79
N LYS A 10 -11.48 -0.93 14.95
CA LYS A 10 -12.38 -1.99 14.50
C LYS A 10 -13.73 -1.98 15.23
N LYS A 11 -13.82 -1.36 16.41
CA LYS A 11 -15.09 -1.16 17.14
C LYS A 11 -16.10 -0.32 16.35
N GLU A 12 -15.61 0.58 15.50
CA GLU A 12 -16.43 1.47 14.67
C GLU A 12 -17.08 0.74 13.47
N SER A 13 -16.73 -0.53 13.23
CA SER A 13 -17.35 -1.36 12.16
C SER A 13 -18.87 -1.58 12.33
N LYS A 14 -19.42 -1.29 13.52
CA LYS A 14 -20.86 -1.35 13.79
C LYS A 14 -21.61 -0.14 13.23
N ASP A 15 -20.93 0.97 12.97
CA ASP A 15 -21.53 2.18 12.41
C ASP A 15 -21.76 2.00 10.91
N LYS A 16 -23.04 1.91 10.53
CA LYS A 16 -23.44 1.68 9.13
C LYS A 16 -23.10 2.87 8.22
N GLU A 17 -22.89 4.07 8.76
CA GLU A 17 -22.49 5.23 7.97
C GLU A 17 -21.01 5.18 7.58
N ILE A 18 -20.19 4.39 8.29
CA ILE A 18 -18.78 4.21 7.96
C ILE A 18 -18.66 3.05 6.96
N PHE A 19 -18.12 3.35 5.79
CA PHE A 19 -17.77 2.35 4.78
C PHE A 19 -16.55 1.53 5.22
N ASP A 20 -15.50 2.22 5.64
CA ASP A 20 -14.27 1.62 6.19
C ASP A 20 -13.44 2.63 6.97
N ILE A 21 -12.50 2.13 7.77
CA ILE A 21 -11.37 2.88 8.28
C ILE A 21 -10.10 2.31 7.66
N VAL A 22 -9.38 3.13 6.91
CA VAL A 22 -8.17 2.72 6.18
C VAL A 22 -6.95 3.35 6.82
N ILE A 23 -5.99 2.53 7.22
CA ILE A 23 -4.65 2.99 7.56
C ILE A 23 -3.84 3.03 6.26
N TYR A 24 -3.19 4.15 5.97
CA TYR A 24 -2.41 4.32 4.73
C TYR A 24 -1.13 5.11 5.00
N GLY A 25 -0.40 5.43 3.92
CA GLY A 25 0.80 6.25 4.02
C GLY A 25 2.02 5.47 4.50
N SER A 26 3.00 6.19 5.06
CA SER A 26 4.33 5.64 5.31
C SER A 26 4.36 4.54 6.37
N ALA A 27 3.32 4.47 7.23
CA ALA A 27 3.13 3.44 8.24
C ALA A 27 2.80 2.06 7.66
N VAL A 28 2.28 1.99 6.43
CA VAL A 28 1.96 0.71 5.76
C VAL A 28 3.15 0.17 4.96
N LYS A 29 4.14 1.02 4.60
CA LYS A 29 5.34 0.67 3.83
C LYS A 29 6.42 -0.11 4.59
N GLY A 30 6.07 -0.81 5.66
CA GLY A 30 7.03 -1.64 6.39
C GLY A 30 8.19 -0.88 7.05
N LYS A 31 8.08 0.44 7.27
CA LYS A 31 9.05 1.16 8.11
C LYS A 31 8.99 0.57 9.52
N ALA A 32 10.13 0.13 10.05
CA ALA A 32 10.24 -0.62 11.30
C ALA A 32 9.62 0.09 12.52
N LYS A 33 9.52 1.42 12.50
CA LYS A 33 8.83 2.25 13.49
C LYS A 33 8.23 3.49 12.82
N PRO A 34 6.93 3.53 12.51
CA PRO A 34 6.27 4.76 12.10
C PRO A 34 6.13 5.72 13.28
N ASN A 35 6.50 6.98 13.10
CA ASN A 35 6.30 8.04 14.10
C ASN A 35 4.90 8.68 13.98
N ASP A 36 4.30 8.58 12.79
CA ASP A 36 2.97 9.05 12.44
C ASP A 36 2.16 7.97 11.74
N VAL A 37 0.84 8.00 11.90
CA VAL A 37 -0.09 7.09 11.24
C VAL A 37 -1.18 7.91 10.55
N ASP A 38 -1.26 7.77 9.23
CA ASP A 38 -2.34 8.35 8.42
C ASP A 38 -3.55 7.42 8.42
N ILE A 39 -4.72 7.97 8.74
CA ILE A 39 -5.99 7.24 8.82
C ILE A 39 -7.06 7.98 8.03
N ALA A 40 -7.74 7.26 7.15
CA ALA A 40 -8.92 7.72 6.45
C ALA A 40 -10.15 7.03 7.03
N VAL A 41 -11.09 7.80 7.56
CA VAL A 41 -12.44 7.32 7.91
C VAL A 41 -13.32 7.61 6.71
N ILE A 42 -13.68 6.55 5.98
CA ILE A 42 -14.45 6.63 4.76
C ILE A 42 -15.92 6.46 5.12
N PHE A 43 -16.72 7.49 4.89
CA PHE A 43 -18.15 7.52 5.14
C PHE A 43 -18.93 7.22 3.87
N ARG A 44 -20.09 6.59 4.01
CA ARG A 44 -21.07 6.38 2.92
C ARG A 44 -21.85 7.65 2.63
N SER A 45 -22.18 8.40 3.68
CA SER A 45 -23.02 9.60 3.66
C SER A 45 -22.76 10.44 4.92
N GLY A 46 -23.41 11.60 5.00
CA GLY A 46 -23.35 12.48 6.17
C GLY A 46 -22.79 13.85 5.84
N SER A 47 -23.29 14.86 6.55
CA SER A 47 -22.81 16.23 6.43
C SER A 47 -21.34 16.34 6.89
N LEU A 48 -20.66 17.39 6.44
CA LEU A 48 -19.28 17.64 6.86
C LEU A 48 -19.16 17.72 8.40
N ARG A 49 -20.11 18.39 9.06
CA ARG A 49 -20.14 18.53 10.51
C ARG A 49 -20.26 17.19 11.23
N GLU A 50 -21.22 16.35 10.82
CA GLU A 50 -21.42 15.02 11.42
C GLU A 50 -20.17 14.14 11.27
N ARG A 51 -19.54 14.17 10.09
CA ARG A 51 -18.30 13.43 9.82
C ARG A 51 -17.14 13.93 10.68
N LEU A 52 -16.96 15.24 10.81
CA LEU A 52 -15.92 15.83 11.66
C LEU A 52 -16.13 15.47 13.14
N ASP A 53 -17.37 15.60 13.63
CA ASP A 53 -17.72 15.24 15.01
C ASP A 53 -17.45 13.75 15.29
N LYS A 54 -17.76 12.87 14.32
CA LYS A 54 -17.44 11.43 14.42
C LYS A 54 -15.93 11.18 14.46
N VAL A 55 -15.18 11.76 13.52
CA VAL A 55 -13.71 11.63 13.47
C VAL A 55 -13.07 12.06 14.78
N GLN A 56 -13.51 13.20 15.34
CA GLN A 56 -13.01 13.71 16.60
C GLN A 56 -13.28 12.75 17.76
N ARG A 57 -14.51 12.22 17.87
CA ARG A 57 -14.86 11.21 18.88
C ARG A 57 -14.05 9.92 18.75
N ILE A 58 -13.80 9.46 17.53
CA ILE A 58 -12.96 8.27 17.31
C ILE A 58 -11.54 8.57 17.80
N LYS A 59 -10.99 9.74 17.44
CA LYS A 59 -9.65 10.17 17.82
C LYS A 59 -9.46 10.27 19.34
N GLU A 60 -10.45 10.80 20.08
CA GLU A 60 -10.44 10.89 21.54
C GLU A 60 -10.45 9.54 22.25
N ARG A 61 -10.99 8.50 21.60
CA ARG A 61 -11.01 7.12 22.13
C ARG A 61 -9.75 6.33 21.77
N LEU A 62 -8.84 6.89 20.97
CA LEU A 62 -7.59 6.23 20.62
C LEU A 62 -6.61 6.33 21.78
N ASP A 63 -6.34 5.19 22.40
CA ASP A 63 -5.26 5.03 23.37
C ASP A 63 -3.97 4.68 22.62
N THR A 64 -3.22 5.69 22.19
CA THR A 64 -1.94 5.51 21.50
C THR A 64 -0.99 6.70 21.66
N ASP A 65 0.30 6.40 21.87
CA ASP A 65 1.37 7.42 21.87
C ASP A 65 1.79 7.87 20.46
N LEU A 66 1.14 7.35 19.41
CA LEU A 66 1.49 7.65 18.03
C LEU A 66 0.80 8.93 17.60
N LYS A 67 1.49 9.75 16.81
CA LYS A 67 0.85 10.90 16.17
C LYS A 67 -0.12 10.39 15.09
N VAL A 68 -1.42 10.55 15.32
CA VAL A 68 -2.45 10.15 14.36
C VAL A 68 -2.97 11.35 13.57
N ASP A 69 -2.79 11.32 12.24
CA ASP A 69 -3.49 12.19 11.31
C ASP A 69 -4.73 11.43 10.79
N MET A 70 -5.92 11.88 11.21
CA MET A 70 -7.18 11.23 10.86
C MET A 70 -8.03 12.18 10.03
N LYS A 71 -8.45 11.73 8.85
CA LYS A 71 -9.28 12.50 7.92
C LYS A 71 -10.58 11.77 7.64
N GLY A 72 -11.68 12.49 7.74
CA GLY A 72 -13.00 12.01 7.33
C GLY A 72 -13.29 12.39 5.90
N LEU A 73 -13.68 11.42 5.07
CA LEU A 73 -14.07 11.66 3.68
C LEU A 73 -15.26 10.79 3.28
N LEU A 74 -16.05 11.23 2.32
CA LEU A 74 -17.05 10.40 1.66
C LEU A 74 -16.38 9.43 0.69
N LEU A 75 -17.00 8.28 0.47
CA LEU A 75 -16.53 7.29 -0.50
C LEU A 75 -16.37 7.90 -1.90
N GLU A 76 -17.30 8.75 -2.32
CA GLU A 76 -17.22 9.48 -3.59
C GLU A 76 -16.03 10.46 -3.69
N GLU A 77 -15.57 11.01 -2.56
CA GLU A 77 -14.44 11.95 -2.54
C GLU A 77 -13.13 11.25 -2.93
N LEU A 78 -13.02 9.92 -2.74
CA LEU A 78 -11.85 9.14 -3.17
C LEU A 78 -11.66 9.12 -4.69
N PHE A 79 -12.75 9.26 -5.45
CA PHE A 79 -12.75 9.21 -6.91
C PHE A 79 -12.55 10.59 -7.53
N ARG A 80 -12.58 11.66 -6.73
CA ARG A 80 -12.38 13.02 -7.22
C ARG A 80 -10.93 13.23 -7.68
N PRO A 81 -10.69 13.88 -8.83
CA PRO A 81 -9.34 14.16 -9.33
C PRO A 81 -8.43 14.86 -8.32
N GLU A 82 -9.00 15.76 -7.52
CA GLU A 82 -8.31 16.70 -6.62
C GLU A 82 -7.85 16.04 -5.30
N PHE A 83 -8.37 14.85 -4.98
CA PHE A 83 -7.98 14.16 -3.75
C PHE A 83 -6.65 13.44 -3.92
N PHE A 84 -5.56 14.09 -3.51
CA PHE A 84 -4.19 13.58 -3.64
C PHE A 84 -3.93 12.28 -2.86
N GLY A 85 -4.65 12.05 -1.76
CA GLY A 85 -4.48 10.87 -0.90
C GLY A 85 -4.96 9.54 -1.51
N LYS A 86 -5.71 9.57 -2.61
CA LYS A 86 -6.34 8.36 -3.19
C LYS A 86 -5.35 7.28 -3.56
N THR A 87 -4.19 7.65 -4.08
CA THR A 87 -3.18 6.68 -4.53
C THR A 87 -2.68 5.84 -3.36
N GLY A 88 -2.39 6.47 -2.22
CA GLY A 88 -1.98 5.77 -1.01
C GLY A 88 -3.09 4.89 -0.45
N ILE A 89 -4.32 5.38 -0.41
CA ILE A 89 -5.48 4.61 0.08
C ILE A 89 -5.77 3.39 -0.82
N PHE A 90 -5.82 3.57 -2.14
CA PHE A 90 -6.18 2.49 -3.06
C PHE A 90 -5.08 1.45 -3.19
N LEU A 91 -3.82 1.86 -3.36
CA LEU A 91 -2.73 0.92 -3.61
C LEU A 91 -2.19 0.30 -2.34
N GLU A 92 -2.02 1.11 -1.29
CA GLU A 92 -1.26 0.71 -0.09
C GLU A 92 -2.15 0.64 1.15
N GLY A 93 -3.39 1.15 1.08
CA GLY A 93 -4.27 1.24 2.23
C GLY A 93 -4.63 -0.14 2.78
N PHE A 94 -4.72 -0.22 4.10
CA PHE A 94 -5.14 -1.40 4.84
C PHE A 94 -6.52 -1.16 5.45
N SER A 95 -7.50 -1.96 5.05
CA SER A 95 -8.84 -1.96 5.65
C SER A 95 -8.77 -2.50 7.07
N VAL A 96 -9.14 -1.67 8.05
CA VAL A 96 -9.22 -2.10 9.44
C VAL A 96 -10.42 -3.02 9.67
N PHE A 97 -11.53 -2.80 8.95
CA PHE A 97 -12.74 -3.58 9.13
C PHE A 97 -12.57 -5.02 8.62
N ASP A 98 -11.96 -5.17 7.44
CA ASP A 98 -11.83 -6.47 6.77
C ASP A 98 -10.47 -7.14 7.00
N ASP A 99 -9.53 -6.47 7.66
CA ASP A 99 -8.15 -6.93 7.93
C ASP A 99 -7.40 -7.38 6.65
N LYS A 100 -7.62 -6.66 5.54
CA LYS A 100 -7.01 -6.92 4.23
C LYS A 100 -6.66 -5.61 3.52
N PRO A 101 -5.86 -5.63 2.43
CA PRO A 101 -5.65 -4.45 1.60
C PRO A 101 -6.98 -3.84 1.15
N PHE A 102 -7.11 -2.52 1.24
CA PHE A 102 -8.34 -1.79 0.89
C PHE A 102 -8.72 -2.02 -0.58
N SER A 103 -7.74 -2.09 -1.49
CA SER A 103 -7.95 -2.50 -2.89
C SER A 103 -8.78 -3.77 -3.00
N LYS A 104 -8.49 -4.80 -2.18
CA LYS A 104 -9.24 -6.08 -2.22
C LYS A 104 -10.68 -5.93 -1.76
N LYS A 105 -11.00 -4.94 -0.94
CA LYS A 105 -12.39 -4.65 -0.54
C LYS A 105 -13.21 -4.08 -1.69
N ILE A 106 -12.59 -3.25 -2.50
CA ILE A 106 -13.23 -2.59 -3.65
C ILE A 106 -13.06 -3.37 -4.96
N GLY A 107 -12.61 -4.64 -4.91
CA GLY A 107 -12.54 -5.53 -6.06
C GLY A 107 -11.27 -5.42 -6.91
N PHE A 108 -10.18 -4.89 -6.34
CA PHE A 108 -8.91 -4.72 -7.04
C PHE A 108 -7.72 -5.33 -6.29
N GLU A 109 -6.61 -5.51 -6.99
CA GLU A 109 -5.30 -5.82 -6.43
C GLU A 109 -4.28 -4.76 -6.84
N GLY A 110 -3.47 -4.32 -5.89
CA GLY A 110 -2.40 -3.36 -6.11
C GLY A 110 -1.10 -4.06 -6.56
N SER A 111 -0.46 -3.51 -7.58
CA SER A 111 0.82 -4.00 -8.09
C SER A 111 1.69 -2.85 -8.62
N THR A 112 2.96 -3.14 -8.87
CA THR A 112 3.93 -2.22 -9.45
C THR A 112 4.59 -2.90 -10.64
N LEU A 113 4.49 -2.29 -11.82
CA LEU A 113 5.22 -2.70 -13.00
C LEU A 113 6.59 -2.02 -12.99
N PHE A 114 7.65 -2.81 -13.10
CA PHE A 114 9.02 -2.37 -13.24
C PHE A 114 9.49 -2.61 -14.65
N THR A 115 10.04 -1.58 -15.28
CA THR A 115 10.75 -1.67 -16.55
C THR A 115 12.20 -1.30 -16.31
N TYR A 116 13.11 -2.26 -16.47
CA TYR A 116 14.53 -2.08 -16.16
C TYR A 116 15.42 -2.36 -17.37
N SER A 117 16.60 -1.74 -17.38
CA SER A 117 17.62 -1.88 -18.43
C SER A 117 18.91 -2.42 -17.83
N LEU A 118 19.51 -3.41 -18.51
CA LEU A 118 20.84 -3.90 -18.21
C LEU A 118 21.87 -3.44 -19.25
N LYS A 119 21.55 -2.47 -20.12
CA LYS A 119 22.42 -2.09 -21.25
C LYS A 119 23.84 -1.76 -20.80
N ASP A 120 23.98 -1.00 -19.73
CA ASP A 120 25.25 -0.52 -19.18
C ASP A 120 25.96 -1.52 -18.26
N LYS A 121 25.48 -2.78 -18.22
CA LYS A 121 26.07 -3.86 -17.42
C LYS A 121 26.92 -4.78 -18.29
N SER A 122 28.03 -5.26 -17.73
CA SER A 122 28.88 -6.28 -18.35
C SER A 122 28.12 -7.61 -18.51
N HIS A 123 28.65 -8.51 -19.35
CA HIS A 123 28.07 -9.84 -19.54
C HIS A 123 27.95 -10.60 -18.21
N THR A 124 29.00 -10.59 -17.39
CA THR A 124 29.02 -11.26 -16.08
C THR A 124 27.98 -10.67 -15.12
N GLU A 125 27.81 -9.34 -15.08
CA GLU A 125 26.78 -8.70 -14.25
C GLU A 125 25.37 -9.06 -14.71
N LYS A 126 25.11 -9.08 -16.02
CA LYS A 126 23.83 -9.51 -16.59
C LYS A 126 23.48 -10.92 -16.16
N VAL A 127 24.42 -11.85 -16.29
CA VAL A 127 24.25 -13.25 -15.89
C VAL A 127 23.97 -13.36 -14.39
N LYS A 128 24.77 -12.69 -13.55
CA LYS A 128 24.57 -12.67 -12.09
C LYS A 128 23.19 -12.13 -11.71
N PHE A 129 22.76 -11.02 -12.32
CA PHE A 129 21.47 -10.42 -12.01
C PHE A 129 20.31 -11.32 -12.43
N ASN A 130 20.38 -11.94 -13.61
CA ASN A 130 19.37 -12.91 -14.03
C ASN A 130 19.26 -14.13 -13.09
N TYR A 131 20.38 -14.58 -12.52
CA TYR A 131 20.35 -15.63 -11.49
C TYR A 131 19.72 -15.17 -10.18
N ILE A 132 19.91 -13.91 -9.78
CA ILE A 132 19.22 -13.36 -8.60
C ILE A 132 17.70 -13.36 -8.82
N LEU A 133 17.27 -12.92 -10.01
CA LEU A 133 15.86 -12.82 -10.35
C LEU A 133 15.17 -14.19 -10.50
N SER A 134 15.80 -15.10 -11.24
CA SER A 134 15.20 -16.38 -11.65
C SER A 134 15.56 -17.54 -10.72
N GLY A 135 16.65 -17.40 -9.96
CA GLY A 135 17.21 -18.46 -9.13
C GLY A 135 18.14 -19.40 -9.89
N ARG A 136 18.83 -20.28 -9.14
CA ARG A 136 19.66 -21.37 -9.68
C ARG A 136 19.61 -22.56 -8.73
N GLY A 137 18.68 -23.49 -8.97
CA GLY A 137 18.40 -24.64 -8.09
C GLY A 137 17.67 -24.29 -6.78
N LYS A 138 17.44 -23.00 -6.53
CA LYS A 138 16.57 -22.44 -5.48
C LYS A 138 15.66 -21.39 -6.12
N GLU A 139 14.59 -21.01 -5.42
CA GLU A 139 13.67 -19.97 -5.91
C GLU A 139 14.39 -18.63 -6.10
N GLY A 140 14.13 -18.00 -7.25
CA GLY A 140 14.60 -16.64 -7.53
C GLY A 140 13.75 -15.59 -6.83
N LEU A 141 14.30 -14.37 -6.74
CA LEU A 141 13.65 -13.28 -6.02
C LEU A 141 12.27 -12.94 -6.58
N ILE A 142 12.06 -13.07 -7.90
CA ILE A 142 10.73 -12.79 -8.48
C ILE A 142 9.67 -13.69 -7.87
N LYS A 143 9.98 -14.99 -7.69
CA LYS A 143 9.03 -15.93 -7.08
C LYS A 143 8.85 -15.64 -5.59
N LEU A 144 9.93 -15.34 -4.87
CA LEU A 144 9.90 -15.00 -3.44
C LEU A 144 9.05 -13.75 -3.15
N LEU A 145 9.05 -12.78 -4.09
CA LEU A 145 8.25 -11.57 -3.99
C LEU A 145 6.85 -11.72 -4.59
N GLU A 146 6.42 -12.94 -4.92
CA GLU A 146 5.13 -13.23 -5.56
C GLU A 146 4.93 -12.47 -6.89
N GLY A 147 6.04 -12.17 -7.55
CA GLY A 147 6.10 -11.44 -8.80
C GLY A 147 5.95 -12.30 -10.04
N LYS A 148 5.80 -11.63 -11.18
CA LYS A 148 5.76 -12.29 -12.50
C LYS A 148 6.54 -11.53 -13.56
N HIS A 149 7.17 -12.27 -14.46
CA HIS A 149 7.72 -11.71 -15.69
C HIS A 149 6.58 -11.42 -16.68
N ILE A 150 6.55 -10.19 -17.19
CA ILE A 150 5.59 -9.78 -18.22
C ILE A 150 6.24 -9.83 -19.59
N ALA A 151 7.48 -9.36 -19.68
CA ALA A 151 8.28 -9.32 -20.90
C ALA A 151 9.78 -9.22 -20.52
N PRO A 152 10.72 -9.34 -21.47
CA PRO A 152 12.13 -9.05 -21.21
C PRO A 152 12.30 -7.65 -20.63
N GLY A 153 12.96 -7.55 -19.46
CA GLY A 153 13.14 -6.28 -18.77
C GLY A 153 11.88 -5.72 -18.10
N VAL A 154 10.76 -6.46 -18.09
CA VAL A 154 9.49 -6.02 -17.49
C VAL A 154 8.98 -7.04 -16.48
N ILE A 155 8.86 -6.61 -15.22
CA ILE A 155 8.45 -7.44 -14.09
C ILE A 155 7.30 -6.76 -13.35
N GLU A 156 6.33 -7.56 -12.93
CA GLU A 156 5.24 -7.12 -12.08
C GLU A 156 5.41 -7.63 -10.64
N ILE A 157 5.57 -6.67 -9.75
CA ILE A 157 5.57 -6.66 -8.28
C ILE A 157 4.19 -6.60 -7.57
N PRO A 158 3.71 -7.49 -6.69
CA PRO A 158 2.66 -7.08 -5.75
C PRO A 158 3.07 -5.83 -4.97
N ILE A 159 2.13 -4.91 -4.74
CA ILE A 159 2.46 -3.59 -4.16
C ILE A 159 3.15 -3.71 -2.79
N SER A 160 2.77 -4.70 -1.99
CA SER A 160 3.34 -5.02 -0.67
C SER A 160 4.83 -5.35 -0.72
N ASN A 161 5.30 -5.90 -1.84
CA ASN A 161 6.68 -6.36 -2.04
C ASN A 161 7.48 -5.42 -2.96
N SER A 162 6.86 -4.34 -3.44
CA SER A 162 7.44 -3.46 -4.47
C SER A 162 8.63 -2.62 -3.97
N ASP A 163 8.65 -2.28 -2.67
CA ASP A 163 9.77 -1.55 -2.07
C ASP A 163 11.02 -2.43 -1.96
N GLU A 164 10.86 -3.72 -1.66
CA GLU A 164 11.98 -4.67 -1.63
C GLU A 164 12.61 -4.84 -3.01
N PHE A 165 11.79 -4.96 -4.06
CA PHE A 165 12.28 -5.02 -5.43
C PHE A 165 12.96 -3.71 -5.88
N THR A 166 12.45 -2.56 -5.43
CA THR A 166 13.07 -1.25 -5.67
C THR A 166 14.48 -1.21 -5.06
N GLN A 167 14.65 -1.66 -3.82
CA GLN A 167 15.94 -1.70 -3.13
C GLN A 167 16.94 -2.63 -3.83
N LEU A 168 16.48 -3.76 -4.38
CA LEU A 168 17.31 -4.64 -5.19
C LEU A 168 17.88 -3.91 -6.41
N LEU A 169 17.01 -3.31 -7.23
CA LEU A 169 17.45 -2.61 -8.45
C LEU A 169 18.44 -1.50 -8.13
N GLN A 170 18.19 -0.74 -7.05
CA GLN A 170 19.09 0.30 -6.56
C GLN A 170 20.44 -0.26 -6.10
N ARG A 171 20.46 -1.33 -5.29
CA ARG A 171 21.69 -1.98 -4.79
C ARG A 171 22.59 -2.47 -5.94
N HIS A 172 22.00 -2.87 -7.06
CA HIS A 172 22.71 -3.33 -8.24
C HIS A 172 22.98 -2.21 -9.27
N ASN A 173 22.66 -0.94 -8.95
CA ASN A 173 22.78 0.22 -9.83
C ASN A 173 22.11 -0.03 -11.20
N ILE A 174 20.91 -0.59 -11.20
CA ILE A 174 20.15 -0.87 -12.42
C ILE A 174 19.22 0.29 -12.70
N ASP A 175 19.20 0.77 -13.94
CA ASP A 175 18.25 1.79 -14.37
C ASP A 175 16.86 1.18 -14.53
N PHE A 176 15.86 1.82 -13.92
CA PHE A 176 14.48 1.37 -14.02
C PHE A 176 13.47 2.51 -13.96
N LYS A 177 12.30 2.24 -14.53
CA LYS A 177 11.06 2.99 -14.32
C LYS A 177 10.08 2.10 -13.57
N LYS A 178 9.27 2.70 -12.71
CA LYS A 178 8.17 1.99 -12.03
C LYS A 178 6.83 2.68 -12.26
N LYS A 179 5.77 1.89 -12.38
CA LYS A 179 4.39 2.36 -12.51
C LYS A 179 3.48 1.52 -11.62
N ASN A 180 2.85 2.15 -10.64
CA ASN A 180 1.87 1.49 -9.79
C ASN A 180 0.54 1.32 -10.54
N MET A 181 -0.16 0.22 -10.27
CA MET A 181 -1.38 -0.17 -10.97
C MET A 181 -2.37 -0.84 -10.01
N LEU A 182 -3.66 -0.63 -10.27
CA LEU A 182 -4.74 -1.47 -9.75
C LEU A 182 -5.22 -2.39 -10.87
N LYS A 183 -5.44 -3.66 -10.56
CA LYS A 183 -6.03 -4.64 -11.48
C LYS A 183 -7.30 -5.18 -10.85
N GLN A 184 -8.27 -5.56 -11.66
CA GLN A 184 -9.43 -6.28 -11.16
C GLN A 184 -8.97 -7.60 -10.54
N ALA A 185 -9.42 -7.86 -9.31
CA ALA A 185 -9.12 -9.08 -8.56
C ALA A 185 -9.89 -10.29 -9.11
#